data_AF-A0A067T2M6-F1
#
_entry.id   AF-A0A067T2M6-F1
#
_cell.length_a   1.000
_cell.length_b   1.000
_cell.length_c   1.000
_cell.angle_alpha   90.00
_cell.angle_beta   90.00
_cell.angle_gamma   90.00
#
_symmetry.space_group_name_H-M   'P 1'
#
loop_
_entity.id
_entity.type
_entity.pdbx_description
1 polymer ?
#
loop_
_entity_poly.entity_id
_entity_poly.type
_entity_poly.pdbx_seq_one_letter_code
_entity_poly.pdbx_strand_id
1 'polypeptide(L)'
;MNVLSSHQCVGNCAGFCTIFSLAPAILTPATSAERNHTWYNKLDKVKKANLINNIVAQKNLKKQKDISESEERNKAFPPQPPSKSLLHKIISGFIQDTSPSQFVEAGCAVCGKLTSFRNLIPLSEIKDRLKVLINPGITRKERNTPEDPISDITGPIIDSKCTHACKTCCASLKKNKIPS
;
A
#
# COMPACT_ATOMS: atom_id res chain seq x y z
N MET A 1 3.37 -13.90 32.43
CA MET A 1 2.35 -12.86 32.70
C MET A 1 1.12 -13.19 31.89
N ASN A 2 -0.01 -13.43 32.56
CA ASN A 2 -1.20 -14.02 31.97
C ASN A 2 -2.08 -12.91 31.36
N VAL A 3 -2.03 -12.71 30.04
CA VAL A 3 -2.69 -11.60 29.33
C VAL A 3 -4.22 -11.72 29.33
N LEU A 4 -4.78 -12.78 29.91
CA LEU A 4 -6.21 -13.07 29.93
C LEU A 4 -6.91 -12.78 31.27
N SER A 5 -6.18 -12.31 32.29
CA SER A 5 -6.76 -12.08 33.63
C SER A 5 -7.76 -10.92 33.71
N SER A 6 -7.92 -10.12 32.63
CA SER A 6 -8.87 -9.01 32.53
C SER A 6 -9.80 -9.11 31.32
N HIS A 7 -9.94 -10.29 30.72
CA HIS A 7 -10.86 -10.49 29.62
C HIS A 7 -12.30 -10.65 30.14
N GLN A 8 -13.20 -9.76 29.70
CA GLN A 8 -14.53 -9.57 30.27
C GLN A 8 -15.67 -9.97 29.30
N CYS A 9 -15.46 -10.90 28.37
CA CYS A 9 -16.56 -11.42 27.55
C CYS A 9 -17.24 -12.59 28.25
N VAL A 10 -18.55 -12.46 28.48
CA VAL A 10 -19.34 -13.32 29.39
C VAL A 10 -19.98 -14.53 28.68
N GLY A 11 -19.69 -14.83 27.40
CA GLY A 11 -20.39 -15.97 26.79
C GLY A 11 -19.96 -16.56 25.45
N ASN A 12 -19.08 -15.95 24.65
CA ASN A 12 -18.80 -16.47 23.30
C ASN A 12 -17.33 -16.69 22.93
N CYS A 13 -16.38 -16.42 23.82
CA CYS A 13 -14.95 -16.52 23.49
C CYS A 13 -14.37 -17.94 23.62
N ALA A 14 -15.12 -18.88 24.20
CA ALA A 14 -14.71 -20.29 24.31
C ALA A 14 -14.62 -21.01 22.94
N GLY A 15 -15.30 -20.50 21.91
CA GLY A 15 -15.32 -21.09 20.57
C GLY A 15 -14.28 -20.53 19.59
N PHE A 16 -13.56 -19.47 19.96
CA PHE A 16 -12.58 -18.82 19.09
C PHE A 16 -11.17 -19.04 19.64
N CYS A 17 -10.59 -20.21 19.33
CA CYS A 17 -9.17 -20.46 19.56
C CYS A 17 -8.34 -19.62 18.57
N THR A 18 -7.44 -18.79 19.07
CA THR A 18 -6.38 -18.23 18.23
C THR A 18 -5.47 -19.40 17.77
N ILE A 19 -5.11 -19.46 16.48
CA ILE A 19 -4.21 -20.49 15.92
C ILE A 19 -2.77 -20.33 16.49
N PHE A 20 -2.52 -19.26 17.24
CA PHE A 20 -1.24 -18.98 17.83
C PHE A 20 -1.12 -19.66 19.20
N SER A 21 -0.59 -20.88 19.19
CA SER A 21 0.00 -21.46 20.39
C SER A 21 1.23 -20.63 20.78
N LEU A 22 1.19 -20.05 21.98
CA LEU A 22 2.39 -19.52 22.61
C LEU A 22 3.34 -20.70 22.80
N ALA A 23 4.37 -20.78 21.96
CA ALA A 23 5.39 -21.81 22.07
C ALA A 23 5.96 -21.77 23.51
N PRO A 24 5.85 -22.87 24.27
CA PRO A 24 6.45 -22.93 25.59
C PRO A 24 7.97 -22.90 25.41
N ALA A 25 8.59 -21.84 25.95
CA ALA A 25 10.03 -21.68 26.06
C ALA A 25 10.83 -21.83 24.76
N ILE A 26 10.72 -20.86 23.85
CA ILE A 26 11.95 -20.41 23.18
C ILE A 26 12.75 -19.75 24.29
N LEU A 27 13.77 -20.44 24.81
CA LEU A 27 14.87 -19.89 25.60
C LEU A 27 15.06 -18.43 25.19
N THR A 28 14.76 -17.48 26.08
CA THR A 28 14.65 -16.05 25.75
C THR A 28 15.74 -15.69 24.77
N PRO A 29 15.41 -15.45 23.48
CA PRO A 29 16.44 -15.28 22.47
C PRO A 29 17.28 -14.11 22.92
N ALA A 30 18.59 -14.34 23.05
CA ALA A 30 19.52 -13.38 23.63
C ALA A 30 19.18 -11.98 23.12
N THR A 31 19.00 -11.05 24.05
CA THR A 31 18.57 -9.70 23.69
C THR A 31 19.56 -9.13 22.67
N SER A 32 19.14 -8.16 21.85
CA SER A 32 20.07 -7.56 20.89
C SER A 32 21.34 -7.04 21.58
N ALA A 33 21.24 -6.60 22.83
CA ALA A 33 22.38 -6.18 23.64
C ALA A 33 23.34 -7.35 23.95
N GLU A 34 22.81 -8.49 24.39
CA GLU A 34 23.62 -9.70 24.68
C GLU A 34 24.30 -10.25 23.43
N ARG A 35 23.60 -10.27 22.29
CA ARG A 35 24.17 -10.66 20.99
C ARG A 35 25.30 -9.72 20.55
N ASN A 36 25.12 -8.41 20.73
CA ASN A 36 26.15 -7.44 20.39
C ASN A 36 27.37 -7.54 21.31
N HIS A 37 27.16 -7.77 22.61
CA HIS A 37 28.25 -7.91 23.59
C HIS A 37 29.08 -9.18 23.33
N THR A 38 28.42 -10.31 23.09
CA THR A 38 29.10 -11.58 22.75
C THR A 38 29.88 -11.49 21.44
N TRP A 39 29.32 -10.87 20.40
CA TRP A 39 30.02 -10.62 19.16
C TRP A 39 31.24 -9.71 19.35
N TYR A 40 31.10 -8.59 20.05
CA TYR A 40 32.19 -7.66 20.31
C TYR A 40 33.34 -8.33 21.07
N ASN A 41 33.03 -9.16 22.06
CA ASN A 41 34.05 -9.84 22.86
C ASN A 41 34.85 -10.90 22.10
N LYS A 42 34.27 -11.50 21.05
CA LYS A 42 34.94 -12.47 20.17
C LYS A 42 35.94 -11.84 19.20
N LEU A 43 35.97 -10.52 19.07
CA LEU A 43 36.91 -9.82 18.19
C LEU A 43 38.32 -9.73 18.81
N ASP A 44 39.35 -9.86 17.96
CA ASP A 44 40.73 -9.56 18.35
C ASP A 44 40.95 -8.05 18.59
N LYS A 45 42.06 -7.69 19.24
CA LYS A 45 42.36 -6.31 19.64
C LYS A 45 42.42 -5.34 18.43
N VAL A 46 42.94 -5.80 17.29
CA VAL A 46 43.08 -4.98 16.07
C VAL A 46 41.70 -4.68 15.47
N LYS A 47 40.84 -5.70 15.36
CA LYS A 47 39.47 -5.55 14.87
C LYS A 47 38.62 -4.66 15.79
N LYS A 48 38.79 -4.76 17.11
CA LYS A 48 38.14 -3.86 18.07
C LYS A 48 38.55 -2.39 17.84
N ALA A 49 39.84 -2.12 17.71
CA ALA A 49 40.35 -0.77 17.44
C ALA A 49 39.80 -0.21 16.12
N ASN A 50 39.81 -1.00 15.05
CA ASN A 50 39.27 -0.59 13.75
C ASN A 50 37.76 -0.29 13.81
N LEU A 51 36.98 -1.10 14.53
CA LEU A 51 35.55 -0.86 14.72
C LEU A 51 35.28 0.46 15.46
N ILE A 52 36.04 0.74 16.54
CA ILE A 52 35.94 2.01 17.27
C ILE A 52 36.28 3.18 16.36
N ASN A 53 37.38 3.09 15.60
CA ASN A 53 37.79 4.15 14.67
C ASN A 53 36.74 4.43 13.60
N ASN A 54 36.12 3.39 13.05
CA ASN A 54 35.02 3.53 12.08
C ASN A 54 33.79 4.21 12.69
N ILE A 55 33.42 3.85 13.93
CA ILE A 55 32.31 4.50 14.64
C ILE A 55 32.61 5.98 14.90
N VAL A 56 33.83 6.30 15.32
CA VAL A 56 34.26 7.69 15.56
C VAL A 56 34.28 8.49 14.26
N ALA A 57 34.81 7.93 13.18
CA ALA A 57 34.81 8.57 11.86
C ALA A 57 33.38 8.85 11.37
N GLN A 58 32.46 7.89 11.51
CA GLN A 58 31.05 8.07 11.16
C GLN A 58 30.37 9.15 12.01
N LYS A 59 30.66 9.21 13.32
CA LYS A 59 30.13 10.26 14.20
C LYS A 59 30.66 11.64 13.83
N ASN A 60 31.93 11.75 13.47
CA ASN A 60 32.53 13.01 13.06
C ASN A 60 31.95 13.51 11.72
N LEU A 61 31.74 12.61 10.76
CA LEU A 61 31.05 12.93 9.49
C LEU A 61 29.62 13.43 9.74
N LYS A 62 28.88 12.76 10.62
CA LYS A 62 27.53 13.19 10.99
C LYS A 62 27.54 14.56 11.69
N LYS A 63 28.47 14.77 12.63
CA LYS A 63 28.62 16.06 13.33
C LYS A 63 28.97 17.20 12.38
N GLN A 64 29.86 16.97 11.41
CA GLN A 64 30.15 17.97 10.37
C GLN A 64 28.91 18.30 9.54
N LYS A 65 28.13 17.28 9.15
CA LYS A 65 26.87 17.49 8.43
C LYS A 65 25.86 18.29 9.26
N ASP A 66 25.68 17.94 10.52
CA ASP A 66 24.77 18.63 11.45
C ASP A 66 25.19 20.10 11.67
N ILE A 67 26.51 20.38 11.72
CA ILE A 67 27.05 21.74 11.81
C ILE A 67 26.76 22.53 10.52
N SER A 68 27.03 21.97 9.34
CA SER A 68 26.70 22.65 8.07
C SER A 68 25.20 22.94 7.92
N GLU A 69 24.35 22.04 8.40
CA GLU A 69 22.90 22.22 8.38
C GLU A 69 22.44 23.25 9.45
N SER A 70 23.18 23.39 10.55
CA SER A 70 22.94 24.42 11.57
C SER A 70 23.33 25.82 11.10
N GLU A 71 24.36 25.94 10.27
CA GLU A 71 24.76 27.23 9.67
C GLU A 71 23.73 27.71 8.66
N GLU A 72 23.09 26.81 7.89
CA GLU A 72 21.94 27.18 7.05
C GLU A 72 20.70 27.59 7.86
N ARG A 73 20.53 27.05 9.08
CA ARG A 73 19.47 27.44 10.03
C ARG A 73 19.74 28.78 10.71
N ASN A 74 20.99 29.27 10.70
CA ASN A 74 21.36 30.62 11.17
C ASN A 74 21.03 31.73 10.16
N LYS A 75 20.26 31.43 9.10
CA LYS A 75 19.48 32.46 8.42
C LYS A 75 18.60 33.13 9.46
N ALA A 76 18.71 34.45 9.58
CA ALA A 76 18.02 35.26 10.59
C ALA A 76 16.55 34.82 10.75
N PHE A 77 16.12 34.61 12.00
CA PHE A 77 14.72 34.33 12.32
C PHE A 77 13.97 35.66 12.49
N PRO A 78 12.76 35.81 11.90
CA PRO A 78 12.09 34.83 11.04
C PRO A 78 12.75 34.73 9.67
N PRO A 79 12.66 33.55 9.01
CA PRO A 79 13.19 33.39 7.67
C PRO A 79 12.58 34.44 6.73
N GLN A 80 13.36 34.86 5.73
CA GLN A 80 12.84 35.77 4.73
C GLN A 80 11.61 35.17 4.03
N PRO A 81 10.59 35.98 3.73
CA PRO A 81 9.41 35.50 3.04
C PRO A 81 9.78 34.92 1.67
N PRO A 82 9.06 33.89 1.20
CA PRO A 82 9.30 33.30 -0.11
C PRO A 82 9.05 34.31 -1.23
N SER A 83 9.76 34.15 -2.34
CA SER A 83 9.56 34.99 -3.51
C SER A 83 8.15 34.80 -4.10
N LYS A 84 7.62 35.84 -4.76
CA LYS A 84 6.30 35.77 -5.43
C LYS A 84 6.23 34.63 -6.46
N SER A 85 7.33 34.37 -7.17
CA SER A 85 7.41 33.27 -8.15
C SER A 85 7.31 31.90 -7.48
N LEU A 86 7.98 31.72 -6.33
CA LEU A 86 7.90 30.48 -5.55
C LEU A 86 6.48 30.28 -5.01
N LEU A 87 5.86 31.31 -4.45
CA LEU A 87 4.47 31.27 -4.00
C LEU A 87 3.52 30.86 -5.13
N HIS A 88 3.64 31.49 -6.31
CA HIS A 88 2.81 31.15 -7.47
C HIS A 88 3.00 29.69 -7.90
N LYS A 89 4.24 29.18 -7.87
CA LYS A 89 4.53 27.78 -8.19
C LYS A 89 3.92 26.81 -7.18
N ILE A 90 4.01 27.14 -5.88
CA ILE A 90 3.40 26.35 -4.81
C ILE A 90 1.88 26.30 -5.00
N ILE A 91 1.24 27.45 -5.21
CA ILE A 91 -0.21 27.54 -5.40
C ILE A 91 -0.64 26.78 -6.66
N SER A 92 0.05 27.01 -7.77
CA SER A 92 -0.28 26.34 -9.04
C SER A 92 -0.10 24.83 -8.96
N GLY A 93 1.00 24.37 -8.34
CA GLY A 93 1.23 22.94 -8.11
C GLY A 93 0.15 22.33 -7.23
N PHE A 94 -0.21 22.99 -6.13
CA PHE A 94 -1.31 22.55 -5.28
C PHE A 94 -2.63 22.41 -6.05
N ILE A 95 -3.00 23.41 -6.86
CA ILE A 95 -4.22 23.37 -7.68
C ILE A 95 -4.18 22.20 -8.68
N GLN A 96 -3.03 21.92 -9.28
CA GLN A 96 -2.87 20.80 -10.22
C GLN A 96 -2.98 19.44 -9.53
N ASP A 97 -2.34 19.28 -8.37
CA ASP A 97 -2.37 18.03 -7.61
C ASP A 97 -3.73 17.77 -6.96
N THR A 98 -4.45 18.85 -6.62
CA THR A 98 -5.81 18.82 -6.07
C THR A 98 -6.89 19.02 -7.14
N SER A 99 -6.55 18.87 -8.43
CA SER A 99 -7.59 18.84 -9.45
C SER A 99 -8.40 17.54 -9.31
N PRO A 100 -9.74 17.55 -9.45
CA PRO A 100 -10.57 16.35 -9.32
C PRO A 100 -10.08 15.20 -10.21
N SER A 101 -9.56 15.51 -11.39
CA SER A 101 -8.98 14.51 -12.31
C SER A 101 -7.83 13.68 -11.73
N GLN A 102 -7.14 14.13 -10.66
CA GLN A 102 -6.05 13.40 -10.03
C GLN A 102 -6.51 12.34 -9.02
N PHE A 103 -7.61 12.59 -8.30
CA PHE A 103 -8.05 11.74 -7.18
C PHE A 103 -9.48 11.21 -7.32
N VAL A 104 -10.26 11.68 -8.31
CA VAL A 104 -11.56 11.06 -8.61
C VAL A 104 -11.32 9.61 -8.99
N GLU A 105 -12.08 8.73 -8.35
CA GLU A 105 -12.10 7.31 -8.63
C GLU A 105 -13.41 6.94 -9.31
N ALA A 106 -13.36 5.94 -10.16
CA ALA A 106 -14.55 5.33 -10.73
C ALA A 106 -14.39 3.82 -10.80
N GLY A 107 -15.51 3.11 -10.91
CA GLY A 107 -15.52 1.66 -11.02
C GLY A 107 -15.01 1.18 -12.37
N CYS A 108 -14.20 0.12 -12.36
CA CYS A 108 -13.90 -0.64 -13.56
C CYS A 108 -15.10 -1.54 -13.91
N ALA A 109 -15.64 -1.41 -15.13
CA ALA A 109 -16.77 -2.23 -15.59
C ALA A 109 -16.47 -3.73 -15.65
N VAL A 110 -15.19 -4.13 -15.72
CA VAL A 110 -14.79 -5.53 -15.89
C VAL A 110 -14.55 -6.24 -14.56
N CYS A 111 -13.88 -5.57 -13.61
CA CYS A 111 -13.51 -6.19 -12.32
C CYS A 111 -14.17 -5.53 -11.10
N GLY A 112 -14.98 -4.49 -11.27
CA GLY A 112 -15.68 -3.78 -10.20
C GLY A 112 -14.80 -2.96 -9.26
N LYS A 113 -13.47 -3.01 -9.38
CA LYS A 113 -12.55 -2.27 -8.51
C LYS A 113 -12.65 -0.77 -8.75
N LEU A 114 -12.71 0.01 -7.67
CA LEU A 114 -12.48 1.45 -7.73
C LEU A 114 -11.03 1.71 -8.16
N THR A 115 -10.87 2.54 -9.18
CA THR A 115 -9.57 2.90 -9.73
C THR A 115 -9.58 4.39 -10.01
N SER A 116 -8.47 5.07 -9.73
CA SER A 116 -8.26 6.46 -10.12
C SER A 116 -8.61 6.66 -11.60
N PHE A 117 -9.40 7.69 -11.90
CA PHE A 117 -9.96 7.95 -13.23
C PHE A 117 -8.87 8.08 -14.30
N ARG A 118 -7.70 8.63 -13.96
CA ARG A 118 -6.51 8.71 -14.84
C ARG A 118 -5.96 7.34 -15.29
N ASN A 119 -6.36 6.26 -14.63
CA ASN A 119 -5.97 4.88 -14.90
C ASN A 119 -7.10 4.04 -15.50
N LEU A 120 -8.21 4.67 -15.85
CA LEU A 120 -9.32 4.07 -16.55
C LEU A 120 -9.24 4.39 -18.04
N ILE A 121 -9.73 3.46 -18.85
CA ILE A 121 -9.79 3.54 -20.31
C ILE A 121 -11.27 3.40 -20.71
N PRO A 122 -11.80 4.26 -21.58
CA PRO A 122 -13.18 4.17 -22.06
C PRO A 122 -13.49 2.79 -22.68
N LEU A 123 -14.67 2.23 -22.36
CA LEU A 123 -15.10 0.94 -22.94
C LEU A 123 -15.22 1.00 -24.47
N SER A 124 -15.50 2.17 -25.04
CA SER A 124 -15.56 2.38 -26.49
C SER A 124 -14.25 2.00 -27.20
N GLU A 125 -13.10 2.16 -26.54
CA GLU A 125 -11.78 1.84 -27.11
C GLU A 125 -11.48 0.33 -27.11
N ILE A 126 -12.18 -0.45 -26.29
CA ILE A 126 -11.93 -1.89 -26.11
C ILE A 126 -13.14 -2.77 -26.47
N LYS A 127 -14.17 -2.18 -27.10
CA LYS A 127 -15.45 -2.84 -27.41
C LYS A 127 -15.27 -4.16 -28.16
N ASP A 128 -14.35 -4.22 -29.12
CA ASP A 128 -14.08 -5.42 -29.92
C ASP A 128 -13.44 -6.56 -29.12
N ARG A 129 -12.81 -6.24 -28.00
CA ARG A 129 -12.12 -7.20 -27.11
C ARG A 129 -13.03 -7.74 -26.02
N LEU A 130 -14.22 -7.16 -25.81
CA LEU A 130 -15.16 -7.60 -24.77
C LEU A 130 -15.72 -9.01 -25.02
N LYS A 131 -15.63 -9.53 -26.26
CA LYS A 131 -16.10 -10.88 -26.61
C LYS A 131 -15.48 -11.99 -25.75
N VAL A 132 -14.25 -11.80 -25.26
CA VAL A 132 -13.59 -12.76 -24.36
C VAL A 132 -14.30 -12.91 -23.01
N LEU A 133 -15.13 -11.93 -22.64
CA LEU A 133 -15.92 -11.95 -21.40
C LEU A 133 -17.30 -12.59 -21.59
N ILE A 134 -17.63 -13.09 -22.79
CA ILE A 134 -18.87 -13.85 -23.00
C ILE A 134 -18.62 -15.27 -22.51
N ASN A 135 -19.16 -15.61 -21.34
CA ASN A 135 -19.01 -16.93 -20.75
C ASN A 135 -20.37 -17.50 -20.30
N PRO A 136 -21.01 -18.32 -21.15
CA PRO A 136 -22.29 -18.97 -20.82
C PRO A 136 -22.16 -19.87 -19.59
N GLY A 137 -23.20 -19.93 -18.77
CA GLY A 137 -23.28 -20.77 -17.57
C GLY A 137 -22.65 -20.18 -16.31
N ILE A 138 -22.02 -19.00 -16.38
CA ILE A 138 -21.36 -18.37 -15.23
C ILE A 138 -22.17 -17.23 -14.61
N THR A 139 -23.09 -16.64 -15.37
CA THR A 139 -23.97 -15.57 -14.87
C THR A 139 -25.39 -16.09 -14.66
N ARG A 140 -26.14 -15.43 -13.78
CA ARG A 140 -27.55 -15.69 -13.58
C ARG A 140 -28.28 -14.37 -13.45
N LYS A 141 -29.40 -14.22 -14.15
CA LYS A 141 -30.30 -13.08 -13.95
C LYS A 141 -30.92 -13.13 -12.57
N GLU A 142 -31.10 -11.95 -11.97
CA GLU A 142 -31.85 -11.81 -10.73
C GLU A 142 -33.29 -12.34 -10.91
N ARG A 143 -33.79 -13.03 -9.88
CA ARG A 143 -35.16 -13.53 -9.82
C ARG A 143 -35.91 -12.66 -8.84
N ASN A 144 -36.99 -12.06 -9.29
CA ASN A 144 -37.89 -11.27 -8.45
C ASN A 144 -38.98 -12.18 -7.85
N THR A 145 -39.28 -13.30 -8.51
CA THR A 145 -40.23 -14.30 -8.00
C THR A 145 -39.71 -15.73 -8.12
N PRO A 146 -40.28 -16.70 -7.38
CA PRO A 146 -39.94 -18.12 -7.50
C PRO A 146 -40.27 -18.74 -8.87
N GLU A 147 -41.18 -18.15 -9.64
CA GLU A 147 -41.58 -18.64 -10.97
C GLU A 147 -40.60 -18.20 -12.06
N ASP A 148 -39.78 -17.17 -11.79
CA ASP A 148 -38.81 -16.67 -12.76
C ASP A 148 -37.81 -17.76 -13.16
N PRO A 149 -37.63 -18.02 -14.47
CA PRO A 149 -36.75 -19.06 -14.96
C PRO A 149 -35.29 -18.74 -14.67
N ILE A 150 -34.51 -19.78 -14.38
CA ILE A 150 -33.05 -19.67 -14.29
C ILE A 150 -32.52 -19.40 -15.69
N SER A 151 -31.98 -18.21 -15.91
CA SER A 151 -31.40 -17.81 -17.19
C SER A 151 -30.16 -16.96 -16.99
N ASP A 152 -29.23 -17.07 -17.94
CA ASP A 152 -27.96 -16.35 -17.92
C ASP A 152 -28.12 -14.93 -18.46
N ILE A 153 -27.19 -14.05 -18.10
CA ILE A 153 -27.10 -12.71 -18.69
C ILE A 153 -26.48 -12.83 -20.08
N THR A 154 -27.14 -12.28 -21.08
CA THR A 154 -26.66 -12.30 -22.47
C THR A 154 -25.59 -11.25 -22.69
N GLY A 155 -24.48 -11.64 -23.33
CA GLY A 155 -23.40 -10.72 -23.72
C GLY A 155 -22.17 -10.81 -22.82
N PRO A 156 -21.25 -9.84 -22.92
CA PRO A 156 -20.04 -9.82 -22.11
C PRO A 156 -20.37 -9.54 -20.64
N ILE A 157 -19.70 -10.24 -19.73
CA ILE A 157 -19.87 -10.06 -18.29
C ILE A 157 -19.18 -8.75 -17.88
N ILE A 158 -19.95 -7.66 -17.82
CA ILE A 158 -19.51 -6.33 -17.39
C ILE A 158 -20.61 -5.63 -16.57
N ASP A 159 -20.21 -4.67 -15.74
CA ASP A 159 -21.14 -3.76 -15.08
C ASP A 159 -21.66 -2.71 -16.08
N SER A 160 -22.97 -2.75 -16.34
CA SER A 160 -23.67 -1.84 -17.24
C SER A 160 -23.67 -0.36 -16.79
N LYS A 161 -23.45 -0.09 -15.50
CA LYS A 161 -23.41 1.27 -14.95
C LYS A 161 -22.04 1.93 -15.12
N CYS A 162 -21.00 1.13 -15.36
CA CYS A 162 -19.63 1.59 -15.51
C CYS A 162 -19.28 1.78 -16.99
N THR A 163 -18.69 2.93 -17.35
CA THR A 163 -18.35 3.28 -18.74
C THR A 163 -16.87 3.08 -19.09
N HIS A 164 -16.04 2.69 -18.11
CA HIS A 164 -14.60 2.56 -18.27
C HIS A 164 -14.06 1.23 -17.70
N ALA A 165 -12.89 0.81 -18.15
CA ALA A 165 -12.15 -0.34 -17.64
C ALA A 165 -10.74 0.07 -17.20
N CYS A 166 -10.21 -0.54 -16.15
CA CYS A 166 -8.86 -0.24 -15.68
C CYS A 166 -7.78 -0.76 -16.63
N LYS A 167 -6.60 -0.12 -16.60
CA LYS A 167 -5.44 -0.49 -17.43
C LYS A 167 -5.04 -1.97 -17.31
N THR A 168 -5.20 -2.57 -16.13
CA THR A 168 -4.86 -3.99 -15.89
C THR A 168 -5.83 -4.92 -16.62
N CYS A 169 -7.14 -4.71 -16.50
CA CYS A 169 -8.15 -5.46 -17.26
C CYS A 169 -7.92 -5.27 -18.76
N CYS A 170 -7.69 -4.04 -19.22
CA CYS A 170 -7.42 -3.76 -20.62
C CYS A 170 -6.20 -4.53 -21.15
N ALA A 171 -5.12 -4.63 -20.36
CA ALA A 171 -3.93 -5.38 -20.75
C ALA A 171 -4.20 -6.88 -20.92
N SER A 172 -5.05 -7.47 -20.07
CA SER A 172 -5.47 -8.88 -20.20
C SER A 172 -6.40 -9.09 -21.41
N LEU A 173 -7.36 -8.19 -21.60
CA LEU A 173 -8.29 -8.24 -22.74
C LEU A 173 -7.57 -8.11 -24.09
N LYS A 174 -6.53 -7.25 -24.17
CA LYS A 174 -5.67 -7.14 -25.36
C LYS A 174 -4.94 -8.45 -25.70
N LYS A 175 -4.67 -9.29 -24.70
CA LYS A 175 -4.08 -10.63 -24.85
C LYS A 175 -5.13 -11.74 -25.04
N ASN A 176 -6.40 -11.39 -25.23
CA ASN A 176 -7.53 -12.31 -25.28
C ASN A 176 -7.60 -13.23 -24.05
N LYS A 177 -7.29 -12.69 -22.86
CA LYS A 177 -7.38 -13.40 -21.58
C LYS A 177 -8.44 -12.77 -20.69
N ILE A 178 -9.14 -13.60 -19.92
CA ILE A 178 -10.03 -13.14 -18.84
C ILE A 178 -9.15 -12.50 -17.75
N PRO A 179 -9.44 -11.26 -17.31
CA PRO A 179 -8.68 -10.61 -16.24
C PRO A 179 -8.83 -11.35 -14.90
N SER A 180 -7.71 -11.53 -14.19
CA SER A 180 -7.63 -12.07 -12.83
C SER A 180 -7.59 -10.97 -11.76
#